data_AF-C6TJF7-F1
#
_entry.id   AF-C6TJF7-F1
#
_cell.length_a   1.000
_cell.length_b   1.000
_cell.length_c   1.000
_cell.angle_alpha   90.00
_cell.angle_beta   90.00
_cell.angle_gamma   90.00
#
_symmetry.space_group_name_H-M   'P 1'
#
loop_
_entity.id
_entity.type
_entity.pdbx_description
1 polymer ?
#
loop_
_entity_poly.entity_id
_entity_poly.type
_entity_poly.pdbx_seq_one_letter_code
_entity_poly.pdbx_strand_id
1 'polypeptide(L)'
;MLPSNILSFSPLWTLCLPSDLKLSTFIRRYPNIFIESSFLDSGGSPVLCFSLAPEALELHHEEMNILQQNQLELQVMLCKLLMLTSDRILPLQTIDQLKWDLGLPYDYQLYKLERNSQAC
;
A
#
# COMPACT_ATOMS: atom_id res chain seq x y z
N MET A 1 -17.34 7.26 -16.48
CA MET A 1 -17.10 6.09 -15.60
C MET A 1 -15.60 5.97 -15.47
N LEU A 2 -15.00 6.62 -14.46
CA LEU A 2 -13.56 6.55 -14.25
C LEU A 2 -13.25 5.16 -13.65
N PRO A 3 -12.22 4.45 -14.13
CA PRO A 3 -11.91 3.13 -13.63
C PRO A 3 -11.43 3.23 -12.18
N SER A 4 -12.00 2.40 -11.31
CA SER A 4 -11.83 2.40 -9.86
C SER A 4 -10.44 1.96 -9.36
N ASN A 5 -9.40 2.04 -10.19
CA ASN A 5 -8.04 1.64 -9.86
C ASN A 5 -7.03 2.80 -9.87
N ILE A 6 -7.48 4.06 -9.90
CA ILE A 6 -6.62 5.17 -9.54
C ILE A 6 -6.40 5.08 -8.03
N LEU A 7 -5.33 4.40 -7.63
CA LEU A 7 -4.79 4.43 -6.28
C LEU A 7 -4.72 5.91 -5.86
N SER A 8 -5.56 6.32 -4.91
CA SER A 8 -5.48 7.66 -4.34
C SER A 8 -4.18 7.74 -3.55
N PHE A 9 -3.12 8.21 -4.19
CA PHE A 9 -1.85 8.46 -3.52
C PHE A 9 -2.04 9.60 -2.53
N SER A 10 -2.24 9.26 -1.26
CA SER A 10 -2.18 10.20 -0.16
C SER A 10 -0.84 10.95 -0.20
N PRO A 11 -0.82 12.28 -0.01
CA PRO A 11 0.34 13.13 -0.32
C PRO A 11 1.56 12.93 0.59
N LEU A 12 1.53 12.02 1.57
CA LEU A 12 2.69 11.79 2.47
C LEU A 12 3.78 10.89 1.87
N TRP A 13 3.47 10.09 0.84
CA TRP A 13 4.49 9.51 -0.04
C TRP A 13 4.22 9.96 -1.46
N THR A 14 4.71 11.15 -1.79
CA THR A 14 5.43 11.20 -3.06
C THR A 14 6.45 10.07 -2.97
N LEU A 15 6.34 9.06 -3.84
CA LEU A 15 7.42 8.10 -4.09
C LEU A 15 8.71 8.92 -3.93
N CYS A 16 9.62 8.55 -3.03
CA CYS A 16 10.88 9.30 -2.75
C CYS A 16 11.79 9.30 -3.98
N LEU A 17 11.25 9.76 -5.09
CA LEU A 17 11.89 9.96 -6.35
C LEU A 17 12.67 11.24 -6.18
N PRO A 18 13.88 11.29 -6.74
CA PRO A 18 14.59 12.54 -6.89
C PRO A 18 13.63 13.59 -7.46
N SER A 19 13.66 14.82 -6.95
CA SER A 19 12.84 15.93 -7.45
C SER A 19 12.95 16.12 -8.97
N ASP A 20 14.07 15.67 -9.54
CA ASP A 20 14.44 15.82 -10.94
C ASP A 20 13.95 14.65 -11.82
N LEU A 21 13.43 13.56 -11.21
CA LEU A 21 13.01 12.37 -11.93
C LEU A 21 11.50 12.42 -12.24
N LYS A 22 11.17 12.42 -13.53
CA LYS A 22 9.77 12.28 -13.97
C LYS A 22 9.26 10.88 -13.60
N LEU A 23 8.05 10.80 -13.04
CA LEU A 23 7.36 9.54 -12.74
C LEU A 23 7.35 8.58 -13.94
N SER A 24 7.11 9.10 -15.15
CA SER A 24 7.15 8.31 -16.38
C SER A 24 8.52 7.68 -16.65
N THR A 25 9.62 8.41 -16.38
CA THR A 25 10.99 7.88 -16.51
C THR A 25 11.25 6.77 -15.52
N PHE A 26 10.78 6.91 -14.27
CA PHE A 26 10.90 5.86 -13.26
C PHE A 26 10.11 4.61 -13.66
N ILE A 27 8.85 4.78 -14.04
CA ILE A 27 7.97 3.65 -14.38
C ILE A 27 8.52 2.88 -15.59
N ARG A 28 9.01 3.59 -16.62
CA ARG A 28 9.68 2.99 -17.79
C ARG A 28 10.94 2.19 -17.46
N ARG A 29 11.54 2.35 -16.28
CA ARG A 29 12.68 1.54 -15.83
C ARG A 29 12.27 0.12 -15.43
N TYR A 30 10.99 -0.10 -15.12
CA TYR A 30 10.46 -1.38 -14.63
C TYR A 30 9.30 -1.90 -15.50
N PRO A 31 9.55 -2.19 -16.80
CA PRO A 31 8.50 -2.61 -17.74
C PRO A 31 7.86 -3.96 -17.38
N ASN A 32 8.52 -4.79 -16.57
CA ASN A 32 7.98 -6.08 -16.11
C ASN A 32 7.02 -5.92 -14.92
N ILE A 33 6.98 -4.75 -14.28
CA ILE A 33 6.10 -4.45 -13.15
C ILE A 33 4.95 -3.54 -13.59
N PHE A 34 5.25 -2.59 -14.48
CA PHE A 34 4.31 -1.58 -14.93
C PHE A 34 4.20 -1.57 -16.46
N ILE A 35 2.96 -1.48 -16.95
CA ILE A 35 2.63 -1.31 -18.36
C ILE A 35 2.18 0.14 -18.57
N GLU A 36 2.84 0.83 -19.49
CA GLU A 36 2.42 2.14 -19.98
C GLU A 36 1.36 1.97 -21.07
N SER A 37 0.24 2.67 -20.92
CA SER A 37 -0.82 2.77 -21.91
C SER A 37 -1.14 4.24 -22.15
N SER A 38 -1.69 4.56 -23.32
CA SER A 38 -2.16 5.91 -23.62
C SER A 38 -3.65 5.87 -23.93
N PHE A 39 -4.39 6.79 -23.35
CA PHE A 39 -5.81 6.98 -23.66
C PHE A 39 -6.03 8.44 -24.04
N LEU A 40 -7.07 8.70 -24.84
CA LEU A 40 -7.46 10.06 -25.17
C LEU A 40 -8.35 10.60 -24.05
N ASP A 41 -7.97 11.73 -23.47
CA ASP A 41 -8.88 12.47 -22.59
C ASP A 41 -10.04 13.07 -23.39
N SER A 42 -11.07 13.59 -22.70
CA SER A 42 -12.26 14.19 -23.31
C SER A 42 -11.93 15.34 -24.29
N GLY A 43 -10.76 15.95 -24.18
CA GLY A 43 -10.24 16.96 -25.11
C GLY A 43 -9.39 16.44 -26.27
N GLY A 44 -9.29 15.12 -26.48
CA GLY A 44 -8.50 14.51 -27.55
C GLY A 44 -6.99 14.56 -27.35
N SER A 45 -6.52 14.99 -26.17
CA SER A 45 -5.10 14.96 -25.81
C SER A 45 -4.71 13.57 -25.28
N PRO A 46 -3.59 12.97 -25.72
CA PRO A 46 -3.13 11.69 -25.20
C PRO A 46 -2.64 11.84 -23.77
N VAL A 47 -3.23 11.09 -22.85
CA VAL A 47 -2.83 10.98 -21.44
C VAL A 47 -2.17 9.63 -21.23
N LEU A 48 -0.99 9.65 -20.62
CA LEU A 48 -0.27 8.44 -20.22
C LEU A 48 -0.88 7.88 -18.95
N CYS A 49 -1.22 6.60 -18.99
CA CYS A 49 -1.66 5.81 -17.86
C CYS A 49 -0.65 4.70 -17.60
N PHE A 50 -0.48 4.34 -16.34
CA PHE A 50 0.38 3.25 -15.93
C PHE A 50 -0.45 2.28 -15.11
N SER A 51 -0.40 1.00 -15.49
CA SER A 51 -1.08 -0.08 -14.79
C SER A 51 -0.05 -1.13 -14.38
N LEU A 52 -0.36 -1.97 -13.40
CA LEU A 52 0.48 -3.14 -13.11
C LEU A 52 0.44 -4.11 -14.31
N ALA A 53 1.57 -4.73 -14.60
CA ALA A 53 1.62 -5.88 -15.48
C ALA A 53 0.73 -7.01 -14.92
N PRO A 54 0.12 -7.87 -15.75
CA PRO A 54 -0.74 -8.95 -15.28
C PRO A 54 -0.10 -9.81 -14.18
N GLU A 55 1.17 -10.15 -14.33
CA GLU A 55 1.94 -10.95 -13.37
C GLU A 55 2.15 -10.18 -12.05
N ALA A 56 2.42 -8.88 -12.13
CA ALA A 56 2.56 -8.03 -10.95
C ALA A 56 1.22 -7.81 -10.23
N LEU A 57 0.12 -7.73 -10.99
CA LEU A 57 -1.23 -7.63 -10.44
C LEU A 57 -1.66 -8.93 -9.74
N GLU A 58 -1.30 -10.10 -10.29
CA GLU A 58 -1.51 -11.39 -9.64
C GLU A 58 -0.76 -11.49 -8.32
N LEU A 59 0.52 -11.11 -8.29
CA LEU A 59 1.31 -11.05 -7.06
C LEU A 59 0.72 -10.09 -6.03
N HIS A 60 0.24 -8.93 -6.48
CA HIS A 60 -0.43 -7.97 -5.60
C HIS A 60 -1.71 -8.55 -4.99
N HIS A 61 -2.54 -9.25 -5.80
CA HIS A 61 -3.71 -9.93 -5.27
C HIS A 61 -3.36 -11.05 -4.31
N GLU A 62 -2.31 -11.83 -4.58
CA GLU A 62 -1.79 -12.85 -3.67
C GLU A 62 -1.37 -12.25 -2.32
N GLU A 63 -0.59 -11.16 -2.34
CA GLU A 63 -0.19 -10.42 -1.15
C GLU A 63 -1.43 -9.95 -0.35
N MET A 64 -2.40 -9.33 -1.03
CA MET A 64 -3.61 -8.84 -0.37
C MET A 64 -4.44 -9.98 0.24
N ASN A 65 -4.53 -11.12 -0.45
CA ASN A 65 -5.24 -12.30 0.05
C ASN A 65 -4.55 -12.86 1.31
N ILE A 66 -3.23 -12.97 1.32
CA ILE A 66 -2.46 -13.42 2.50
C ILE A 66 -2.69 -12.48 3.68
N LEU A 67 -2.62 -11.16 3.44
CA LEU A 67 -2.85 -10.16 4.50
C LEU A 67 -4.28 -10.24 5.06
N GLN A 68 -5.29 -10.43 4.20
CA GLN A 68 -6.68 -10.58 4.63
C GLN A 68 -6.90 -11.86 5.44
N GLN A 69 -6.35 -12.99 4.99
CA GLN A 69 -6.43 -14.27 5.71
C GLN A 69 -5.79 -14.18 7.09
N ASN A 70 -4.63 -13.54 7.19
CA ASN A 70 -3.88 -13.43 8.44
C ASN A 70 -4.37 -12.31 9.36
N GLN A 71 -5.32 -11.46 8.93
CA GLN A 71 -5.78 -10.30 9.71
C GLN A 71 -6.29 -10.70 11.11
N LEU A 72 -7.03 -11.81 11.21
CA LEU A 72 -7.55 -12.30 12.50
C LEU A 72 -6.44 -12.85 13.40
N GLU A 73 -5.48 -13.56 12.83
CA GLU A 73 -4.34 -14.11 13.58
C GLU A 73 -3.46 -12.98 14.14
N LEU A 74 -3.19 -11.96 13.32
CA LEU A 74 -2.51 -10.74 13.75
C LEU A 74 -3.25 -10.04 14.88
N GLN A 75 -4.57 -9.93 14.80
CA GLN A 75 -5.38 -9.34 15.87
C GLN A 75 -5.26 -10.14 17.16
N VAL A 76 -5.35 -11.47 17.10
CA VAL A 76 -5.21 -12.35 18.27
C VAL A 76 -3.81 -12.24 18.86
N MET A 77 -2.77 -12.19 18.03
CA MET A 77 -1.38 -12.05 18.46
C MET A 77 -1.14 -10.72 19.19
N LEU A 78 -1.62 -9.61 18.61
CA LEU A 78 -1.56 -8.29 19.25
C LEU A 78 -2.33 -8.25 20.57
N CYS A 79 -3.52 -8.84 20.63
CA CYS A 79 -4.30 -8.96 21.87
C CYS A 79 -3.53 -9.75 22.94
N LYS A 80 -2.89 -10.87 22.58
CA LYS A 80 -2.04 -11.64 23.50
C LYS A 80 -0.88 -10.81 24.02
N LEU A 81 -0.19 -10.10 23.14
CA LEU A 81 0.92 -9.22 23.52
C LEU A 81 0.48 -8.10 24.47
N LEU A 82 -0.67 -7.49 24.23
CA LEU A 82 -1.26 -6.50 25.13
C LEU A 82 -1.61 -7.10 26.50
N MET A 83 -2.15 -8.33 26.53
CA MET A 83 -2.45 -9.03 27.79
C MET A 83 -1.21 -9.39 28.61
N LEU A 84 -0.04 -9.55 27.97
CA LEU A 84 1.24 -9.81 28.65
C LEU A 84 1.85 -8.55 29.28
N THR A 85 1.38 -7.36 28.92
CA THR A 85 1.90 -6.09 29.44
C THR A 85 1.08 -5.66 30.66
N SER A 86 1.74 -5.22 31.74
CA SER A 86 1.10 -4.87 33.02
C SER A 86 -0.06 -3.87 32.88
N ASP A 87 0.15 -2.83 32.09
CA ASP A 87 -0.83 -1.75 31.91
C ASP A 87 -1.72 -1.95 30.67
N ARG A 88 -1.58 -3.09 29.96
CA ARG A 88 -2.25 -3.35 28.66
C ARG A 88 -2.01 -2.26 27.62
N ILE A 89 -0.91 -1.53 27.75
CA ILE A 89 -0.46 -0.48 26.84
C ILE A 89 0.87 -0.92 26.27
N LEU A 90 0.97 -0.91 24.94
CA LEU A 90 2.22 -1.21 24.23
C LEU A 90 2.71 0.06 23.53
N PRO A 91 3.89 0.59 23.88
CA PRO A 91 4.49 1.70 23.14
C PRO A 91 4.69 1.33 21.67
N LEU A 92 4.45 2.27 20.76
CA LEU A 92 4.61 2.04 19.31
C LEU A 92 6.05 1.62 18.96
N GLN A 93 7.04 2.15 19.67
CA GLN A 93 8.44 1.76 19.54
C GLN A 93 8.68 0.26 19.81
N THR A 94 7.93 -0.35 20.75
CA THR A 94 8.02 -1.79 21.01
C THR A 94 7.38 -2.60 19.89
N ILE A 95 6.29 -2.10 19.30
CA ILE A 95 5.68 -2.69 18.11
C ILE A 95 6.66 -2.65 16.93
N ASP A 96 7.40 -1.55 16.76
CA ASP A 96 8.42 -1.43 15.71
C ASP A 96 9.57 -2.45 15.89
N GLN A 97 9.95 -2.74 17.14
CA GLN A 97 10.94 -3.79 17.44
C GLN A 97 10.41 -5.19 17.13
N LEU A 98 9.12 -5.42 17.40
CA LEU A 98 8.44 -6.71 17.16
C LEU A 98 7.84 -6.82 15.76
N LYS A 99 8.10 -5.85 14.87
CA LYS A 99 7.49 -5.79 13.54
C LYS A 99 7.66 -7.08 12.74
N TRP A 100 8.86 -7.65 12.78
CA TRP A 100 9.18 -8.90 12.10
C TRP A 100 8.54 -10.12 12.77
N ASP A 101 8.54 -10.15 14.11
CA ASP A 101 7.93 -11.24 14.89
C ASP A 101 6.40 -11.28 14.73
N LEU A 102 5.78 -10.10 14.61
CA LEU A 102 4.36 -9.93 14.39
C LEU A 102 3.97 -10.08 12.90
N GLY A 103 4.91 -10.19 11.97
CA GLY A 103 4.62 -10.22 10.53
C GLY A 103 3.92 -8.96 10.02
N LEU A 104 4.19 -7.79 10.62
CA LEU A 104 3.55 -6.53 10.22
C LEU A 104 4.16 -6.00 8.91
N PRO A 105 3.33 -5.46 7.98
CA PRO A 105 3.80 -4.81 6.76
C PRO A 105 4.75 -3.65 7.03
N TYR A 106 5.55 -3.25 6.03
CA TYR A 106 6.49 -2.15 6.20
C TYR A 106 5.79 -0.85 6.61
N ASP A 107 4.64 -0.58 6.01
CA ASP A 107 3.85 0.64 6.19
C ASP A 107 2.60 0.42 7.07
N TYR A 108 2.70 -0.46 8.07
CA TYR A 108 1.57 -0.82 8.93
C TYR A 108 0.92 0.40 9.64
N GLN A 109 1.66 1.48 9.84
CA GLN A 109 1.13 2.68 10.50
C GLN A 109 0.03 3.37 9.66
N LEU A 110 0.01 3.14 8.34
CA LEU A 110 -0.95 3.76 7.44
C LEU A 110 -2.29 3.08 7.33
N TYR A 111 -2.33 1.75 7.39
CA TYR A 111 -3.58 1.04 7.18
C TYR A 111 -4.62 1.51 8.20
N LYS A 112 -4.16 2.01 9.36
CA LYS A 112 -5.00 2.51 10.45
C LYS A 112 -5.62 3.87 10.17
N LEU A 113 -5.03 4.69 9.30
CA LEU A 113 -5.58 6.00 8.93
C LEU A 113 -6.70 5.84 7.89
N GLU A 114 -6.51 4.98 6.89
CA GLU A 114 -7.47 4.81 5.78
C GLU A 114 -8.84 4.29 6.27
N ARG A 115 -8.86 3.44 7.30
CA ARG A 115 -10.13 2.89 7.80
C ARG A 115 -10.97 3.88 8.62
N ASN A 116 -10.40 4.98 9.10
CA ASN A 116 -11.16 6.02 9.82
C ASN A 116 -11.63 7.16 8.90
N SER A 117 -11.07 7.28 7.69
CA SER A 117 -11.48 8.28 6.68
C SER A 117 -12.67 7.85 5.82
N GLN A 118 -13.13 6.60 5.89
CA GLN A 118 -14.37 6.14 5.24
C GLN A 118 -15.65 6.49 6.03
N ALA A 119 -15.60 7.50 6.91
CA ALA A 119 -16.77 8.01 7.64
C ALA A 119 -17.30 9.37 7.13
N CYS A 120 -16.89 9.83 5.94
CA CYS A 120 -17.42 11.02 5.28
C CYS A 120 -17.85 10.75 3.84
#